data_AF-A0A965NLN1-F1
#
_entry.id   AF-A0A965NLN1-F1
#
_cell.length_a   1.000
_cell.length_b   1.000
_cell.length_c   1.000
_cell.angle_alpha   90.00
_cell.angle_beta   90.00
_cell.angle_gamma   90.00
#
_symmetry.space_group_name_H-M   'P 1'
#
loop_
_entity.id
_entity.type
_entity.pdbx_description
1 polymer ?
#
loop_
_entity_poly.entity_id
_entity_poly.type
_entity_poly.pdbx_seq_one_letter_code
_entity_poly.pdbx_strand_id
1 'polypeptide(L)'
;MPIATPEIYADMLDRAKAGAFAYPAINVSSSQTLIAALRGFAEAESDGIIQFSWGGAEYASGSTVKNMVDGAVGLAEFAHVVAKNYNVNIALHTDHCPAEKLDGFMRPLLEFGANRIKNGQAPLFNSHMWDGSAVDMPTNMKVAAEMQKLSAAARTILEIEIGVVGGEEDGIEAKHDAKLYSTPEDALMTVATLGTDPSTRYMVAATFGNVHGVYKPGNVVLQPKILQTLQAAVSEKLGLPAGSKPMDLV
;
A
#
# COMPACT_ATOMS: atom_id res chain seq x y z
N MET A 1 5.90 21.27 4.18
CA MET A 1 6.79 20.20 3.67
C MET A 1 5.94 19.34 2.77
N PRO A 2 6.42 18.97 1.58
CA PRO A 2 5.57 18.39 0.55
C PRO A 2 5.44 16.87 0.66
N ILE A 3 6.50 16.15 1.05
CA ILE A 3 6.40 14.74 1.38
C ILE A 3 5.86 14.68 2.81
N ALA A 4 4.77 13.95 2.99
CA ALA A 4 4.10 13.80 4.26
C ALA A 4 5.08 13.22 5.28
N THR A 5 5.11 13.77 6.49
CA THR A 5 5.71 13.05 7.62
C THR A 5 4.82 11.85 7.98
N PRO A 6 5.29 10.86 8.76
CA PRO A 6 4.42 9.78 9.23
C PRO A 6 3.14 10.27 9.90
N GLU A 7 3.23 11.36 10.67
CA GLU A 7 2.10 11.96 11.37
C GLU A 7 1.11 12.61 10.40
N ILE A 8 1.62 13.34 9.39
CA ILE A 8 0.77 13.93 8.35
C ILE A 8 0.10 12.82 7.54
N TYR A 9 0.80 11.74 7.21
CA TYR A 9 0.22 10.64 6.45
C TYR A 9 -0.87 9.90 7.24
N ALA A 10 -0.67 9.68 8.54
CA ALA A 10 -1.71 9.14 9.41
C ALA A 10 -2.94 10.06 9.46
N ASP A 11 -2.75 11.38 9.60
CA ASP A 11 -3.84 12.36 9.58
C ASP A 11 -4.56 12.38 8.23
N MET A 12 -3.84 12.28 7.10
CA MET A 12 -4.44 12.12 5.78
C MET A 12 -5.43 10.94 5.77
N LEU A 13 -4.99 9.75 6.15
CA LEU A 13 -5.84 8.55 6.17
C LEU A 13 -7.05 8.71 7.12
N ASP A 14 -6.86 9.34 8.28
CA ASP A 14 -7.95 9.60 9.23
C ASP A 14 -8.98 10.58 8.67
N ARG A 15 -8.54 11.66 8.01
CA ARG A 15 -9.41 12.62 7.32
C ARG A 15 -10.19 11.96 6.20
N ALA A 16 -9.54 11.13 5.38
CA ALA A 16 -10.19 10.38 4.30
C ALA A 16 -11.31 9.48 4.85
N LYS A 17 -11.00 8.72 5.90
CA LYS A 17 -11.95 7.81 6.56
C LYS A 17 -13.13 8.54 7.20
N ALA A 18 -12.87 9.63 7.91
CA ALA A 18 -13.89 10.44 8.57
C ALA A 18 -14.76 11.21 7.55
N GLY A 19 -14.14 11.73 6.49
CA GLY A 19 -14.78 12.47 5.41
C GLY A 19 -15.41 11.61 4.32
N ALA A 20 -15.27 10.29 4.39
CA ALA A 20 -15.75 9.33 3.39
C ALA A 20 -15.28 9.63 1.96
N PHE A 21 -13.99 9.95 1.82
CA PHE A 21 -13.30 10.07 0.53
C PHE A 21 -12.04 9.19 0.50
N ALA A 22 -11.37 9.10 -0.64
CA ALA A 22 -10.14 8.35 -0.80
C ALA A 22 -9.08 9.21 -1.51
N TYR A 23 -7.80 8.87 -1.29
CA TYR A 23 -6.70 9.47 -2.03
C TYR A 23 -6.32 8.61 -3.23
N PRO A 24 -6.07 9.21 -4.41
CA PRO A 24 -5.46 8.50 -5.51
C PRO A 24 -4.03 8.07 -5.17
N ALA A 25 -3.69 6.81 -5.49
CA ALA A 25 -2.34 6.29 -5.47
C ALA A 25 -1.88 6.03 -6.92
N ILE A 26 -0.85 6.76 -7.37
CA ILE A 26 -0.46 6.81 -8.78
C ILE A 26 0.88 6.11 -8.97
N ASN A 27 0.89 5.02 -9.74
CA ASN A 27 2.11 4.36 -10.17
C ASN A 27 2.97 5.28 -11.02
N VAL A 28 4.26 5.34 -10.72
CA VAL A 28 5.25 6.06 -11.51
C VAL A 28 6.49 5.22 -11.74
N SER A 29 7.21 5.52 -12.82
CA SER A 29 8.40 4.77 -13.24
C SER A 29 9.55 5.68 -13.68
N SER A 30 9.36 6.99 -13.60
CA SER A 30 10.31 7.97 -14.11
C SER A 30 10.13 9.34 -13.46
N SER A 31 11.09 10.24 -13.65
CA SER A 31 10.94 11.64 -13.24
C SER A 31 9.76 12.32 -13.92
N GLN A 32 9.47 12.00 -15.19
CA GLN A 32 8.35 12.59 -15.93
C GLN A 32 6.99 12.18 -15.36
N THR A 33 6.81 10.89 -15.07
CA THR A 33 5.54 10.37 -14.50
C THR A 33 5.34 10.86 -13.06
N LEU A 34 6.43 10.94 -12.28
CA LEU A 34 6.41 11.52 -10.95
C LEU A 34 6.00 13.00 -10.96
N ILE A 35 6.60 13.81 -11.83
CA ILE A 35 6.24 15.23 -11.98
C ILE A 35 4.77 15.37 -12.43
N ALA A 36 4.31 14.52 -13.34
CA ALA A 36 2.93 14.54 -13.80
C ALA A 36 1.94 14.26 -12.65
N ALA A 37 2.22 13.27 -11.80
CA ALA A 37 1.41 12.98 -10.61
C ALA A 37 1.38 14.16 -9.64
N LEU A 38 2.55 14.73 -9.29
CA LEU A 38 2.65 15.91 -8.42
C LEU A 38 1.84 17.10 -8.94
N ARG A 39 1.94 17.38 -10.24
CA ARG A 39 1.16 18.43 -10.90
C ARG A 39 -0.34 18.15 -10.78
N GLY A 40 -0.78 16.93 -11.07
CA GLY A 40 -2.19 16.54 -10.98
C GLY A 40 -2.77 16.75 -9.58
N PHE A 41 -2.04 16.34 -8.54
CA PHE A 41 -2.44 16.58 -7.15
C PHE A 41 -2.54 18.05 -6.80
N ALA A 42 -1.55 18.85 -7.18
CA ALA A 42 -1.54 20.28 -6.91
C ALA A 42 -2.63 21.05 -7.66
N GLU A 43 -2.90 20.73 -8.92
CA GLU A 43 -3.99 21.33 -9.70
C GLU A 43 -5.38 20.94 -9.17
N ALA A 44 -5.50 19.74 -8.59
CA ALA A 44 -6.72 19.30 -7.91
C ALA A 44 -6.86 19.82 -6.47
N GLU A 45 -5.86 20.56 -5.97
CA GLU A 45 -5.76 20.99 -4.56
C GLU A 45 -5.94 19.81 -3.57
N SER A 46 -5.43 18.64 -3.95
CA SER A 46 -5.58 17.39 -3.20
C SER A 46 -4.22 16.88 -2.73
N ASP A 47 -4.17 16.37 -1.51
CA ASP A 47 -3.09 15.45 -1.12
C ASP A 47 -3.18 14.17 -1.97
N GLY A 48 -2.11 13.37 -1.99
CA GLY A 48 -2.08 12.15 -2.82
C GLY A 48 -0.98 11.19 -2.45
N ILE A 49 -1.00 10.01 -3.08
CA ILE A 49 0.00 8.96 -2.90
C ILE A 49 0.70 8.73 -4.25
N ILE A 50 2.03 8.68 -4.24
CA ILE A 50 2.84 8.23 -5.37
C ILE A 50 3.39 6.86 -5.03
N GLN A 51 3.17 5.87 -5.89
CA GLN A 51 3.62 4.51 -5.66
C GLN A 51 4.58 3.99 -6.73
N PHE A 52 5.49 3.12 -6.29
CA PHE A 52 6.43 2.43 -7.17
C PHE A 52 6.14 0.94 -7.09
N SER A 53 5.75 0.32 -8.22
CA SER A 53 5.76 -1.14 -8.30
C SER A 53 7.19 -1.65 -8.36
N TRP A 54 7.42 -2.92 -8.05
CA TRP A 54 8.76 -3.51 -8.16
C TRP A 54 9.28 -3.44 -9.60
N GLY A 55 8.39 -3.57 -10.61
CA GLY A 55 8.73 -3.41 -12.03
C GLY A 55 9.09 -1.96 -12.38
N GLY A 56 8.33 -0.98 -11.87
CA GLY A 56 8.63 0.44 -12.02
C GLY A 56 9.96 0.84 -11.38
N ALA A 57 10.26 0.30 -10.20
CA ALA A 57 11.53 0.48 -9.51
C ALA A 57 12.70 -0.18 -10.28
N GLU A 58 12.53 -1.40 -10.77
CA GLU A 58 13.53 -2.06 -11.64
C GLU A 58 13.82 -1.19 -12.87
N TYR A 59 12.79 -0.70 -13.55
CA TYR A 59 12.92 0.16 -14.72
C TYR A 59 13.71 1.44 -14.41
N ALA A 60 13.40 2.10 -13.29
CA ALA A 60 14.02 3.35 -12.88
C ALA A 60 15.53 3.22 -12.60
N SER A 61 16.00 2.02 -12.23
CA SER A 61 17.42 1.74 -12.04
C SER A 61 18.22 1.64 -13.35
N GLY A 62 17.53 1.54 -14.49
CA GLY A 62 18.11 1.42 -15.82
C GLY A 62 18.04 0.00 -16.38
N SER A 63 17.82 -0.11 -17.70
CA SER A 63 17.49 -1.37 -18.39
C SER A 63 18.57 -2.46 -18.31
N THR A 64 19.82 -2.11 -18.01
CA THR A 64 20.94 -3.03 -17.86
C THR A 64 21.36 -3.26 -16.40
N VAL A 65 20.87 -2.44 -15.46
CA VAL A 65 21.19 -2.54 -14.03
C VAL A 65 20.12 -3.35 -13.32
N LYS A 66 18.83 -3.03 -13.54
CA LYS A 66 17.68 -3.77 -13.02
C LYS A 66 17.73 -4.03 -11.50
N ASN A 67 18.16 -3.03 -10.73
CA ASN A 67 18.17 -3.05 -9.27
C ASN A 67 16.94 -2.33 -8.71
N MET A 68 15.95 -3.10 -8.22
CA MET A 68 14.69 -2.58 -7.69
C MET A 68 14.89 -1.62 -6.51
N VAL A 69 15.83 -1.91 -5.59
CA VAL A 69 16.06 -1.08 -4.40
C VAL A 69 16.64 0.27 -4.81
N ASP A 70 17.69 0.27 -5.63
CA ASP A 70 18.34 1.51 -6.06
C ASP A 70 17.40 2.40 -6.89
N GLY A 71 16.57 1.79 -7.74
CA GLY A 71 15.59 2.53 -8.53
C GLY A 71 14.49 3.16 -7.67
N ALA A 72 13.96 2.43 -6.68
CA ALA A 72 12.98 2.96 -5.74
C ALA A 72 13.58 4.08 -4.87
N VAL A 73 14.82 3.90 -4.36
CA VAL A 73 15.52 4.93 -3.58
C VAL A 73 15.78 6.17 -4.43
N GLY A 74 16.25 6.00 -5.66
CA GLY A 74 16.53 7.10 -6.58
C GLY A 74 15.30 7.94 -6.91
N LEU A 75 14.16 7.29 -7.21
CA LEU A 75 12.89 7.99 -7.46
C LEU A 75 12.35 8.66 -6.19
N ALA A 76 12.43 8.01 -5.03
CA ALA A 76 11.99 8.59 -3.78
C ALA A 76 12.79 9.85 -3.42
N GLU A 77 14.12 9.80 -3.49
CA GLU A 77 14.99 10.96 -3.22
C GLU A 77 14.72 12.10 -4.22
N PHE A 78 14.49 11.78 -5.50
CA PHE A 78 14.03 12.76 -6.48
C PHE A 78 12.70 13.39 -6.06
N ALA A 79 11.72 12.60 -5.62
CA ALA A 79 10.43 13.08 -5.12
C ALA A 79 10.59 14.06 -3.95
N HIS A 80 11.41 13.71 -2.95
CA HIS A 80 11.72 14.57 -1.80
C HIS A 80 12.29 15.93 -2.21
N VAL A 81 13.04 15.99 -3.32
CA VAL A 81 13.56 17.25 -3.87
C VAL A 81 12.45 18.04 -4.57
N VAL A 82 11.77 17.44 -5.55
CA VAL A 82 10.89 18.19 -6.45
C VAL A 82 9.52 18.51 -5.85
N ALA A 83 9.04 17.69 -4.93
CA ALA A 83 7.74 17.90 -4.29
C ALA A 83 7.68 19.23 -3.54
N LYS A 84 8.83 19.81 -3.14
CA LYS A 84 8.92 21.06 -2.32
C LYS A 84 8.32 22.27 -2.99
N ASN A 85 8.11 22.19 -4.29
CA ASN A 85 7.54 23.23 -5.11
C ASN A 85 6.01 23.15 -5.23
N TYR A 86 5.38 22.17 -4.59
CA TYR A 86 3.94 21.93 -4.64
C TYR A 86 3.32 22.11 -3.24
N ASN A 87 2.15 22.75 -3.17
CA ASN A 87 1.47 23.09 -1.92
C ASN A 87 0.42 22.03 -1.52
N VAL A 88 0.82 20.76 -1.54
CA VAL A 88 0.01 19.59 -1.16
C VAL A 88 0.90 18.58 -0.41
N ASN A 89 0.30 17.67 0.35
CA ASN A 89 1.03 16.59 1.02
C ASN A 89 1.02 15.33 0.14
N ILE A 90 2.19 14.72 -0.02
CA ILE A 90 2.42 13.57 -0.87
C ILE A 90 3.01 12.45 -0.03
N ALA A 91 2.36 11.30 -0.02
CA ALA A 91 2.94 10.10 0.57
C ALA A 91 3.65 9.27 -0.51
N LEU A 92 4.79 8.68 -0.15
CA LEU A 92 5.50 7.73 -1.00
C LEU A 92 5.20 6.30 -0.56
N HIS A 93 4.85 5.46 -1.51
CA HIS A 93 4.44 4.07 -1.30
C HIS A 93 5.19 3.11 -2.24
N THR A 94 5.32 1.85 -1.85
CA THR A 94 5.70 0.79 -2.79
C THR A 94 4.55 -0.19 -2.93
N ASP A 95 4.17 -0.45 -4.18
CA ASP A 95 3.04 -1.29 -4.58
C ASP A 95 3.32 -2.79 -4.34
N HIS A 96 2.43 -3.66 -4.82
CA HIS A 96 2.45 -5.12 -4.68
C HIS A 96 3.87 -5.71 -4.63
N CYS A 97 4.25 -6.25 -3.47
CA CYS A 97 5.47 -7.03 -3.31
C CYS A 97 5.11 -8.49 -3.01
N PRO A 98 5.15 -9.38 -4.02
CA PRO A 98 4.84 -10.80 -3.82
C PRO A 98 6.00 -11.52 -3.13
N ALA A 99 5.76 -12.76 -2.69
CA ALA A 99 6.72 -13.56 -1.93
C ALA A 99 8.11 -13.65 -2.60
N GLU A 100 8.14 -13.77 -3.93
CA GLU A 100 9.36 -13.89 -4.73
C GLU A 100 10.19 -12.60 -4.78
N LYS A 101 9.58 -11.46 -4.46
CA LYS A 101 10.23 -10.13 -4.51
C LYS A 101 10.60 -9.59 -3.13
N LEU A 102 10.10 -10.18 -2.04
CA LEU A 102 10.35 -9.73 -0.67
C LEU A 102 11.83 -9.48 -0.36
N ASP A 103 12.68 -10.48 -0.60
CA ASP A 103 14.11 -10.41 -0.27
C ASP A 103 14.91 -9.46 -1.18
N GLY A 104 14.39 -9.19 -2.38
CA GLY A 104 15.04 -8.31 -3.36
C GLY A 104 14.49 -6.88 -3.38
N PHE A 105 13.40 -6.59 -2.66
CA PHE A 105 12.70 -5.31 -2.75
C PHE A 105 12.24 -4.79 -1.38
N MET A 106 11.16 -5.32 -0.82
CA MET A 106 10.53 -4.76 0.39
C MET A 106 11.40 -4.91 1.65
N ARG A 107 11.96 -6.10 1.93
CA ARG A 107 12.82 -6.30 3.12
C ARG A 107 14.05 -5.37 3.10
N PRO A 108 14.82 -5.27 2.00
CA PRO A 108 15.92 -4.31 1.90
C PRO A 108 15.49 -2.85 2.05
N LEU A 109 14.34 -2.45 1.47
CA LEU A 109 13.84 -1.06 1.60
C LEU A 109 13.44 -0.72 3.04
N LEU A 110 12.80 -1.66 3.75
CA LEU A 110 12.48 -1.50 5.17
C LEU A 110 13.73 -1.45 6.05
N GLU A 111 14.73 -2.29 5.76
CA GLU A 111 16.02 -2.23 6.46
C GLU A 111 16.72 -0.88 6.23
N PHE A 112 16.75 -0.42 4.97
CA PHE A 112 17.27 0.89 4.62
C PHE A 112 16.53 2.01 5.36
N GLY A 113 15.20 1.97 5.38
CA GLY A 113 14.35 2.91 6.12
C GLY A 113 14.65 2.91 7.62
N ALA A 114 14.71 1.73 8.25
CA ALA A 114 15.03 1.61 9.67
C ALA A 114 16.44 2.16 10.01
N ASN A 115 17.42 1.97 9.11
CA ASN A 115 18.76 2.53 9.28
C ASN A 115 18.77 4.07 9.18
N ARG A 116 17.94 4.67 8.31
CA ARG A 116 17.74 6.13 8.28
C ARG A 116 17.24 6.65 9.62
N ILE A 117 16.21 6.01 10.19
CA ILE A 117 15.64 6.42 11.48
C ILE A 117 16.68 6.33 12.61
N LYS A 118 17.43 5.23 12.67
CA LYS A 118 18.52 5.06 13.66
C LYS A 118 19.59 6.14 13.55
N ASN A 119 19.84 6.63 12.34
CA ASN A 119 20.80 7.70 12.05
C ASN A 119 20.21 9.12 12.20
N GLY A 120 19.00 9.25 12.75
CA GLY A 120 18.35 10.55 12.98
C GLY A 120 17.80 11.20 11.71
N GLN A 121 17.68 10.46 10.61
CA GLN A 121 17.07 10.92 9.37
C GLN A 121 15.56 10.64 9.36
N ALA A 122 14.83 11.35 8.50
CA ALA A 122 13.42 11.07 8.24
C ALA A 122 13.24 9.78 7.40
N PRO A 123 12.07 9.12 7.49
CA PRO A 123 11.73 8.01 6.61
C PRO A 123 11.84 8.42 5.14
N LEU A 124 12.27 7.48 4.28
CA LEU A 124 12.27 7.72 2.84
C LEU A 124 10.87 7.51 2.24
N PHE A 125 10.20 6.44 2.65
CA PHE A 125 8.85 6.07 2.27
C PHE A 125 7.87 6.30 3.42
N ASN A 126 6.58 6.39 3.10
CA ASN A 126 5.50 6.49 4.08
C ASN A 126 4.80 5.15 4.32
N SER A 127 4.77 4.28 3.30
CA SER A 127 4.19 2.94 3.40
C SER A 127 4.79 1.96 2.40
N HIS A 128 4.57 0.67 2.64
CA HIS A 128 4.99 -0.42 1.78
C HIS A 128 3.91 -1.52 1.75
N MET A 129 3.65 -2.09 0.57
CA MET A 129 2.69 -3.18 0.40
C MET A 129 3.35 -4.55 0.40
N TRP A 130 2.83 -5.43 1.26
CA TRP A 130 3.02 -6.87 1.18
C TRP A 130 1.82 -7.50 0.46
N ASP A 131 2.05 -8.04 -0.73
CA ASP A 131 1.03 -8.79 -1.46
C ASP A 131 1.20 -10.29 -1.16
N GLY A 132 0.42 -10.76 -0.18
CA GLY A 132 0.36 -12.16 0.19
C GLY A 132 -0.81 -12.93 -0.44
N SER A 133 -1.47 -12.38 -1.46
CA SER A 133 -2.69 -12.96 -2.04
C SER A 133 -2.47 -14.31 -2.74
N ALA A 134 -1.23 -14.57 -3.18
CA ALA A 134 -0.85 -15.81 -3.84
C ALA A 134 -0.52 -16.97 -2.87
N VAL A 135 -0.42 -16.71 -1.56
CA VAL A 135 -0.16 -17.73 -0.52
C VAL A 135 -1.39 -17.95 0.36
N ASP A 136 -1.43 -19.05 1.12
CA ASP A 136 -2.52 -19.27 2.08
C ASP A 136 -2.54 -18.21 3.19
N MET A 137 -3.72 -17.93 3.73
CA MET A 137 -3.92 -16.89 4.76
C MET A 137 -3.02 -17.03 6.00
N PRO A 138 -2.82 -18.24 6.59
CA PRO A 138 -1.86 -18.40 7.68
C PRO A 138 -0.42 -17.99 7.30
N THR A 139 0.03 -18.35 6.10
CA THR A 139 1.34 -17.94 5.58
C THR A 139 1.39 -16.43 5.32
N ASN A 140 0.35 -15.86 4.70
CA ASN A 140 0.20 -14.43 4.48
C ASN A 140 0.34 -13.67 5.80
N MET A 141 -0.45 -14.02 6.82
CA MET A 141 -0.43 -13.34 8.11
C MET A 141 0.88 -13.50 8.89
N LYS A 142 1.57 -14.64 8.73
CA LYS A 142 2.92 -14.83 9.30
C LYS A 142 3.91 -13.82 8.71
N VAL A 143 3.90 -13.64 7.39
CA VAL A 143 4.77 -12.67 6.70
C VAL A 143 4.34 -11.24 7.01
N ALA A 144 3.04 -10.95 7.01
CA ALA A 144 2.51 -9.64 7.36
C ALA A 144 2.94 -9.20 8.76
N ALA A 145 2.94 -10.10 9.76
CA ALA A 145 3.43 -9.79 11.11
C ALA A 145 4.94 -9.45 11.14
N GLU A 146 5.74 -10.14 10.33
CA GLU A 146 7.16 -9.80 10.14
C GLU A 146 7.30 -8.40 9.51
N MET A 147 6.57 -8.14 8.42
CA MET A 147 6.63 -6.88 7.69
C MET A 147 6.09 -5.70 8.52
N GLN A 148 5.09 -5.92 9.38
CA GLN A 148 4.55 -4.91 10.28
C GLN A 148 5.61 -4.45 11.28
N LYS A 149 6.36 -5.40 11.85
CA LYS A 149 7.47 -5.10 12.76
C LYS A 149 8.57 -4.29 12.07
N LEU A 150 8.94 -4.68 10.85
CA LEU A 150 9.94 -3.96 10.07
C LEU A 150 9.46 -2.56 9.66
N SER A 151 8.19 -2.44 9.27
CA SER A 151 7.54 -1.16 8.94
C SER A 151 7.52 -0.21 10.14
N ALA A 152 7.17 -0.71 11.32
CA ALA A 152 7.22 0.07 12.55
C ALA A 152 8.65 0.60 12.84
N ALA A 153 9.67 -0.23 12.64
CA ALA A 153 11.08 0.18 12.81
C ALA A 153 11.52 1.25 11.78
N ALA A 154 10.95 1.23 10.58
CA ALA A 154 11.17 2.22 9.53
C ALA A 154 10.25 3.46 9.65
N ARG A 155 9.32 3.48 10.62
CA ARG A 155 8.23 4.46 10.76
C ARG A 155 7.36 4.58 9.51
N THR A 156 7.04 3.45 8.90
CA THR A 156 6.13 3.34 7.75
C THR A 156 4.86 2.59 8.13
N ILE A 157 3.76 2.86 7.42
CA ILE A 157 2.53 2.08 7.48
C ILE A 157 2.70 0.84 6.59
N LEU A 158 2.25 -0.32 7.07
CA LEU A 158 2.17 -1.53 6.24
C LEU A 158 0.87 -1.52 5.44
N GLU A 159 0.90 -1.87 4.16
CA GLU A 159 -0.28 -2.30 3.43
C GLU A 159 -0.21 -3.81 3.22
N ILE A 160 -1.33 -4.51 3.38
CA ILE A 160 -1.43 -5.94 3.10
C ILE A 160 -2.57 -6.20 2.15
N GLU A 161 -2.46 -7.28 1.39
CA GLU A 161 -3.57 -7.82 0.62
C GLU A 161 -4.15 -9.09 1.24
N ILE A 162 -5.48 -9.20 1.28
CA ILE A 162 -6.20 -10.40 1.70
C ILE A 162 -7.22 -10.86 0.65
N GLY A 163 -7.40 -12.18 0.54
CA GLY A 163 -8.11 -12.79 -0.58
C GLY A 163 -7.16 -13.02 -1.76
N VAL A 164 -7.70 -13.43 -2.91
CA VAL A 164 -6.90 -13.64 -4.12
C VAL A 164 -7.31 -12.62 -5.18
N VAL A 165 -6.37 -11.81 -5.68
CA VAL A 165 -6.62 -10.88 -6.80
C VAL A 165 -6.69 -11.62 -8.13
N GLY A 166 -7.52 -11.11 -9.05
CA GLY A 166 -7.53 -11.53 -10.45
C GLY A 166 -6.76 -10.52 -11.33
N GLY A 167 -6.31 -10.95 -12.51
CA GLY A 167 -5.68 -10.07 -13.52
C GLY A 167 -4.20 -10.34 -13.74
N GLU A 168 -3.52 -9.40 -14.40
CA GLU A 168 -2.07 -9.43 -14.63
C GLU A 168 -1.44 -8.16 -14.08
N GLU A 169 -0.37 -8.30 -13.29
CA GLU A 169 0.43 -7.17 -12.82
C GLU A 169 1.93 -7.50 -12.93
N ASP A 170 2.70 -6.58 -13.51
CA ASP A 170 4.15 -6.72 -13.74
C ASP A 170 4.56 -8.09 -14.34
N GLY A 171 3.70 -8.69 -15.18
CA GLY A 171 3.91 -9.98 -15.83
C GLY A 171 3.52 -11.21 -14.99
N ILE A 172 2.85 -11.03 -13.86
CA ILE A 172 2.30 -12.10 -13.01
C ILE A 172 0.80 -12.20 -13.27
N GLU A 173 0.35 -13.29 -13.91
CA GLU A 173 -1.06 -13.57 -14.15
C GLU A 173 -1.69 -14.37 -12.98
N ALA A 174 -2.80 -13.88 -12.45
CA ALA A 174 -3.65 -14.62 -11.54
C ALA A 174 -4.48 -15.70 -12.27
N LYS A 175 -4.72 -16.83 -11.60
CA LYS A 175 -5.55 -17.91 -12.15
C LYS A 175 -7.00 -17.45 -12.32
N HIS A 176 -7.59 -17.70 -13.49
CA HIS A 176 -8.97 -17.30 -13.85
C HIS A 176 -10.04 -17.78 -12.86
N ASP A 177 -9.79 -18.86 -12.10
CA ASP A 177 -10.74 -19.47 -11.16
C ASP A 177 -10.46 -19.12 -9.68
N ALA A 178 -9.53 -18.20 -9.42
CA ALA A 178 -9.21 -17.79 -8.07
C ALA A 178 -10.44 -17.23 -7.35
N LYS A 179 -10.62 -17.56 -6.07
CA LYS A 179 -11.71 -17.00 -5.25
C LYS A 179 -11.45 -15.51 -5.03
N LEU A 180 -12.04 -14.65 -5.87
CA LEU A 180 -11.83 -13.19 -5.97
C LEU A 180 -12.36 -12.35 -4.79
N TYR A 181 -12.70 -12.98 -3.67
CA TYR A 181 -13.45 -12.33 -2.60
C TYR A 181 -12.86 -12.65 -1.23
N SER A 182 -12.42 -11.61 -0.52
CA SER A 182 -12.09 -11.71 0.90
C SER A 182 -13.31 -12.10 1.72
N THR A 183 -13.06 -12.81 2.81
CA THR A 183 -14.08 -13.31 3.72
C THR A 183 -14.00 -12.63 5.09
N PRO A 184 -15.09 -12.63 5.87
CA PRO A 184 -15.05 -12.21 7.27
C PRO A 184 -13.96 -12.93 8.08
N GLU A 185 -13.74 -14.21 7.81
CA GLU A 185 -12.70 -15.01 8.46
C GLU A 185 -11.30 -14.47 8.18
N ASP A 186 -11.03 -14.01 6.95
CA ASP A 186 -9.76 -13.40 6.59
C ASP A 186 -9.53 -12.10 7.38
N ALA A 187 -10.54 -11.22 7.40
CA ALA A 187 -10.48 -9.95 8.14
C ALA A 187 -10.30 -10.16 9.66
N LEU A 188 -10.98 -11.17 10.22
CA LEU A 188 -10.84 -11.53 11.63
C LEU A 188 -9.44 -12.09 11.94
N MET A 189 -8.86 -12.89 11.03
CA MET A 189 -7.50 -13.40 11.17
C MET A 189 -6.46 -12.28 11.11
N THR A 190 -6.66 -11.31 10.21
CA THR A 190 -5.84 -10.09 10.11
C THR A 190 -5.82 -9.33 11.43
N VAL A 191 -6.98 -9.00 11.98
CA VAL A 191 -7.07 -8.24 13.24
C VAL A 191 -6.53 -9.05 14.42
N ALA A 192 -6.73 -10.37 14.43
CA ALA A 192 -6.18 -11.23 15.47
C ALA A 192 -4.64 -11.31 15.44
N THR A 193 -4.03 -11.18 14.25
CA THR A 193 -2.57 -11.33 14.07
C THR A 193 -1.84 -10.00 14.18
N LEU A 194 -2.32 -8.96 13.49
CA LEU A 194 -1.67 -7.64 13.40
C LEU A 194 -2.16 -6.66 14.45
N GLY A 195 -3.24 -6.98 15.16
CA GLY A 195 -3.82 -6.14 16.20
C GLY A 195 -4.49 -4.88 15.65
N THR A 196 -4.70 -3.91 16.54
CA THR A 196 -5.35 -2.61 16.25
C THR A 196 -4.57 -1.42 16.85
N ASP A 197 -3.30 -1.66 17.22
CA ASP A 197 -2.44 -0.62 17.79
C ASP A 197 -2.10 0.43 16.71
N PRO A 198 -2.46 1.71 16.90
CA PRO A 198 -2.17 2.76 15.93
C PRO A 198 -0.67 3.02 15.73
N SER A 199 0.20 2.60 16.67
CA SER A 199 1.66 2.71 16.52
C SER A 199 2.26 1.72 15.51
N THR A 200 1.51 0.67 15.17
CA THR A 200 1.85 -0.32 14.14
C THR A 200 0.74 -0.39 13.07
N ARG A 201 0.21 0.78 12.70
CA ARG A 201 -0.90 0.93 11.75
C ARG A 201 -0.65 0.20 10.43
N TYR A 202 -1.70 -0.39 9.89
CA TYR A 202 -1.69 -1.03 8.58
C TYR A 202 -2.99 -0.75 7.82
N MET A 203 -2.91 -0.82 6.50
CA MET A 203 -4.02 -0.76 5.54
C MET A 203 -4.26 -2.15 4.94
N VAL A 204 -5.48 -2.41 4.48
CA VAL A 204 -5.89 -3.72 3.98
C VAL A 204 -6.57 -3.57 2.61
N ALA A 205 -5.89 -4.02 1.56
CA ALA A 205 -6.46 -4.27 0.26
C ALA A 205 -7.26 -5.58 0.34
N ALA A 206 -8.58 -5.46 0.48
CA ALA A 206 -9.48 -6.60 0.53
C ALA A 206 -10.09 -6.82 -0.84
N THR A 207 -9.96 -8.03 -1.40
CA THR A 207 -10.56 -8.34 -2.70
C THR A 207 -12.08 -8.40 -2.66
N PHE A 208 -12.71 -7.67 -3.56
CA PHE A 208 -14.18 -7.65 -3.73
C PHE A 208 -14.59 -7.82 -5.19
N GLY A 209 -13.79 -8.55 -5.97
CA GLY A 209 -13.94 -8.71 -7.42
C GLY A 209 -13.15 -7.70 -8.26
N ASN A 210 -12.26 -6.92 -7.64
CA ASN A 210 -11.30 -6.07 -8.33
C ASN A 210 -10.28 -6.90 -9.12
N VAL A 211 -9.84 -6.35 -10.25
CA VAL A 211 -8.93 -7.00 -11.19
C VAL A 211 -7.94 -5.94 -11.70
N HIS A 212 -6.65 -6.26 -11.77
CA HIS A 212 -5.66 -5.34 -12.34
C HIS A 212 -5.75 -5.26 -13.86
N GLY A 213 -5.66 -4.04 -14.38
CA GLY A 213 -5.76 -3.75 -15.82
C GLY A 213 -7.11 -3.19 -16.26
N VAL A 214 -7.25 -2.96 -17.57
CA VAL A 214 -8.44 -2.36 -18.18
C VAL A 214 -9.13 -3.38 -19.06
N TYR A 215 -10.33 -3.79 -18.65
CA TYR A 215 -11.15 -4.76 -19.38
C TYR A 215 -12.36 -4.10 -20.04
N LYS A 216 -12.97 -4.80 -21.01
CA LYS A 216 -14.21 -4.34 -21.62
C LYS A 216 -15.30 -4.16 -20.54
N PRO A 217 -16.16 -3.13 -20.64
CA PRO A 217 -17.27 -2.93 -19.72
C PRO A 217 -18.11 -4.21 -19.55
N GLY A 218 -18.36 -4.61 -18.30
CA GLY A 218 -19.13 -5.80 -17.95
C GLY A 218 -18.31 -7.06 -17.66
N ASN A 219 -17.00 -7.08 -17.95
CA ASN A 219 -16.14 -8.24 -17.65
C ASN A 219 -15.77 -8.36 -16.17
N VAL A 220 -15.68 -7.23 -15.47
CA VAL A 220 -15.35 -7.16 -14.04
C VAL A 220 -16.63 -6.87 -13.27
N VAL A 221 -16.96 -7.73 -12.31
CA VAL A 221 -18.17 -7.60 -11.47
C VAL A 221 -17.74 -7.34 -10.04
N LEU A 222 -17.75 -6.06 -9.66
CA LEU A 222 -17.41 -5.61 -8.31
C LEU A 222 -18.54 -5.89 -7.32
N GLN A 223 -18.18 -6.28 -6.09
CA GLN A 223 -19.11 -6.47 -4.97
C GLN A 223 -18.72 -5.63 -3.73
N PRO A 224 -18.84 -4.29 -3.76
CA PRO A 224 -18.42 -3.42 -2.65
C PRO A 224 -19.08 -3.74 -1.29
N LYS A 225 -20.25 -4.42 -1.29
CA LYS A 225 -20.92 -4.93 -0.08
C LYS A 225 -20.01 -5.85 0.78
N ILE A 226 -19.00 -6.48 0.17
CA ILE A 226 -18.03 -7.31 0.89
C ILE A 226 -17.28 -6.45 1.89
N LEU A 227 -16.79 -5.26 1.50
CA LEU A 227 -16.08 -4.34 2.37
C LEU A 227 -16.91 -3.96 3.61
N GLN A 228 -18.22 -3.70 3.42
CA GLN A 228 -19.14 -3.45 4.54
C GLN A 228 -19.26 -4.67 5.47
N THR A 229 -19.28 -5.88 4.90
CA THR A 229 -19.39 -7.14 5.64
C THR A 229 -18.14 -7.39 6.49
N LEU A 230 -16.95 -7.10 5.96
CA LEU A 230 -15.68 -7.20 6.71
C LEU A 230 -15.67 -6.23 7.90
N GLN A 231 -16.03 -4.96 7.67
CA GLN A 231 -16.10 -3.95 8.74
C GLN A 231 -17.09 -4.36 9.84
N ALA A 232 -18.25 -4.92 9.47
CA ALA A 232 -19.26 -5.37 10.42
C ALA A 232 -18.75 -6.54 11.27
N ALA A 233 -18.12 -7.54 10.66
CA ALA A 233 -17.57 -8.70 11.36
C ALA A 233 -16.49 -8.30 12.36
N VAL A 234 -15.56 -7.42 11.97
CA VAL A 234 -14.53 -6.90 12.88
C VAL A 234 -15.14 -6.03 13.98
N SER A 235 -16.12 -5.19 13.66
CA SER A 235 -16.80 -4.36 14.67
C SER A 235 -17.47 -5.22 15.74
N GLU A 236 -18.18 -6.28 15.33
CA GLU A 236 -18.81 -7.23 16.26
C GLU A 236 -17.76 -7.94 17.13
N LYS A 237 -16.68 -8.44 16.52
CA LYS A 237 -15.60 -9.12 17.24
C LYS A 237 -14.94 -8.23 18.31
N LEU A 238 -14.81 -6.94 18.02
CA LEU A 238 -14.19 -5.95 18.91
C LEU A 238 -15.21 -5.30 19.88
N GLY A 239 -16.50 -5.62 19.78
CA GLY A 239 -17.55 -5.02 20.61
C GLY A 239 -17.77 -3.52 20.34
N LEU A 240 -17.52 -3.07 19.11
CA LEU A 240 -17.69 -1.67 18.70
C LEU A 240 -19.14 -1.37 18.28
N PRO A 241 -19.58 -0.10 18.35
CA PRO A 241 -20.91 0.29 17.89
C PRO A 241 -21.17 -0.10 16.43
N ALA A 242 -22.41 -0.45 16.10
CA ALA A 242 -22.81 -0.75 14.73
C ALA A 242 -22.51 0.45 13.81
N GLY A 243 -21.93 0.17 12.62
CA GLY A 243 -21.49 1.20 11.68
C GLY A 243 -20.08 1.74 11.94
N SER A 244 -19.38 1.24 12.98
CA SER A 244 -17.95 1.48 13.13
C SER A 244 -17.17 0.96 11.91
N LYS A 245 -16.06 1.63 11.60
CA LYS A 245 -15.15 1.25 10.52
C LYS A 245 -13.78 0.92 11.12
N PRO A 246 -13.60 -0.19 11.83
CA PRO A 246 -12.33 -0.50 12.52
C PRO A 246 -11.16 -0.75 11.57
N MET A 247 -11.39 -1.21 10.34
CA MET A 247 -10.32 -1.46 9.36
C MET A 247 -10.07 -0.24 8.48
N ASP A 248 -8.82 -0.04 8.09
CA ASP A 248 -8.42 0.88 7.02
C ASP A 248 -8.39 0.11 5.70
N LEU A 249 -9.55 0.02 5.04
CA LEU A 249 -9.69 -0.66 3.75
C LEU A 249 -9.27 0.29 2.62
N VAL A 250 -8.48 -0.21 1.67
CA VAL A 250 -8.02 0.49 0.47
C VAL A 250 -8.57 -0.14 -0.80
#